data_AF-A0A519SVP6-F1
#
_entry.id   AF-A0A519SVP6-F1
#
_cell.length_a   1.000
_cell.length_b   1.000
_cell.length_c   1.000
_cell.angle_alpha   90.00
_cell.angle_beta   90.00
_cell.angle_gamma   90.00
#
_symmetry.space_group_name_H-M   'P 1'
#
loop_
_entity.id
_entity.type
_entity.pdbx_description
1 polymer ?
#
loop_
_entity_poly.entity_id
_entity_poly.type
_entity_poly.pdbx_seq_one_letter_code
_entity_poly.pdbx_strand_id
1 'polypeptide(L)'
;LVCDTNAATTALYSYYYFHRCDPALQALARVCGARYARTFVCMPTVPFEQDGWRGPEALRQFQHGAILMQLETLGIPYTLLDGSVAERVAQVRAALID
;
A
#
# COMPACT_ATOMS: atom_id res chain seq x y z
N LEU A 1 6.04 -3.80 -15.92
CA LEU A 1 6.50 -2.91 -14.84
C LEU A 1 5.93 -3.42 -13.53
N VAL A 2 6.75 -3.61 -12.50
CA VAL A 2 6.30 -3.78 -11.12
C VAL A 2 6.83 -2.57 -10.36
N CYS A 3 5.98 -1.90 -9.59
CA CYS A 3 6.34 -0.68 -8.85
C CYS A 3 6.12 -0.97 -7.37
N ASP A 4 7.19 -0.83 -6.58
CA ASP A 4 7.09 -0.95 -5.13
C ASP A 4 6.59 0.37 -4.56
N THR A 5 5.35 0.36 -4.08
CA THR A 5 4.57 1.53 -3.65
C THR A 5 4.34 2.59 -4.75
N ASN A 6 3.67 3.69 -4.39
CA ASN A 6 3.43 4.82 -5.28
C ASN A 6 3.22 6.14 -4.48
N ALA A 7 2.91 7.22 -5.20
CA ALA A 7 2.74 8.55 -4.59
C ALA A 7 1.57 8.63 -3.59
N ALA A 8 0.56 7.75 -3.66
CA ALA A 8 -0.48 7.68 -2.63
C ALA A 8 0.13 7.27 -1.29
N THR A 9 0.92 6.18 -1.26
CA THR A 9 1.65 5.74 -0.06
C THR A 9 2.54 6.86 0.50
N THR A 10 3.28 7.57 -0.35
CA THR A 10 4.10 8.72 0.08
C THR A 10 3.24 9.84 0.67
N ALA A 11 2.09 10.14 0.07
CA ALA A 11 1.16 11.15 0.61
C ALA A 11 0.63 10.75 2.00
N LEU A 12 0.29 9.46 2.21
CA LEU A 12 -0.12 8.95 3.53
C LEU A 12 0.95 9.22 4.60
N TYR A 13 2.20 8.85 4.29
CA TYR A 13 3.31 9.06 5.21
C TYR A 13 3.63 10.54 5.41
N SER A 14 3.41 11.39 4.41
CA SER A 14 3.54 12.84 4.59
C SER A 14 2.55 13.36 5.64
N TYR A 15 1.27 12.93 5.55
CA TYR A 15 0.28 13.29 6.56
C TYR A 15 0.63 12.72 7.93
N TYR A 16 1.11 11.48 8.00
CA TYR A 16 1.46 10.82 9.25
C TYR A 16 2.62 11.52 9.98
N TYR A 17 3.72 11.81 9.29
CA TYR A 17 4.93 12.37 9.91
C TYR A 17 4.92 13.89 10.05
N PHE A 18 4.26 14.60 9.13
CA PHE A 18 4.35 16.07 9.05
C PHE A 18 3.02 16.78 9.24
N HIS A 19 1.93 16.05 9.45
CA HIS A 19 0.56 16.59 9.58
C HIS A 19 0.13 17.47 8.39
N ARG A 20 0.81 17.33 7.25
CA ARG A 20 0.56 18.04 6.00
C ARG A 20 1.06 17.23 4.81
N CYS A 21 0.51 17.50 3.64
CA CYS A 21 0.98 16.94 2.38
C CYS A 21 1.09 18.06 1.36
N ASP A 22 2.24 18.13 0.68
CA ASP A 22 2.46 19.12 -0.37
C ASP A 22 1.40 19.00 -1.49
N PRO A 23 0.81 20.11 -1.98
CA PRO A 23 -0.18 20.05 -3.06
C PRO A 23 0.28 19.29 -4.31
N ALA A 24 1.57 19.37 -4.66
CA ALA A 24 2.11 18.63 -5.80
C ALA A 24 2.10 17.11 -5.53
N LEU A 25 2.41 16.67 -4.31
CA LEU A 25 2.32 15.27 -3.91
C LEU A 25 0.86 14.78 -3.89
N GLN A 26 -0.08 15.62 -3.44
CA GLN A 26 -1.50 15.29 -3.51
C GLN A 26 -1.96 15.09 -4.97
N ALA A 27 -1.50 15.92 -5.90
CA ALA A 27 -1.81 15.77 -7.32
C ALA A 27 -1.25 14.46 -7.89
N LEU A 28 -0.02 14.08 -7.52
CA LEU A 28 0.59 12.80 -7.90
C LEU A 28 -0.16 11.60 -7.30
N ALA A 29 -0.61 11.69 -6.05
CA ALA A 29 -1.41 10.65 -5.42
C ALA A 29 -2.74 10.42 -6.16
N ARG A 30 -3.43 11.50 -6.56
CA ARG A 30 -4.72 11.42 -7.26
C ARG A 30 -4.64 10.71 -8.61
N VAL A 31 -3.53 10.85 -9.34
CA VAL A 31 -3.36 10.18 -10.64
C VAL A 31 -2.95 8.72 -10.52
N CYS A 32 -2.63 8.22 -9.31
CA CYS A 32 -2.18 6.83 -9.14
C CYS A 32 -3.26 5.81 -9.54
N GLY A 33 -4.54 6.11 -9.32
CA GLY A 33 -5.65 5.21 -9.66
C GLY A 33 -5.76 4.88 -11.15
N ALA A 34 -5.40 5.83 -12.03
CA ALA A 34 -5.37 5.63 -13.47
C ALA A 34 -3.99 5.19 -13.99
N ARG A 35 -2.95 5.26 -13.14
CA ARG A 35 -1.55 5.03 -13.55
C ARG A 35 -1.16 3.55 -13.56
N TYR A 36 -1.74 2.75 -12.68
CA TYR A 36 -1.41 1.34 -12.54
C TYR A 36 -2.63 0.48 -12.86
N ALA A 37 -2.43 -0.57 -13.67
CA ALA A 37 -3.52 -1.46 -14.07
C ALA A 37 -4.08 -2.30 -12.91
N ARG A 38 -3.24 -2.63 -11.93
CA ARG A 38 -3.57 -3.41 -10.73
C ARG A 38 -2.82 -2.83 -9.54
N THR A 39 -3.48 -2.78 -8.39
CA THR A 39 -2.87 -2.47 -7.09
C THR A 39 -3.06 -3.67 -6.18
N PHE A 40 -2.00 -4.07 -5.48
CA PHE A 40 -2.04 -5.19 -4.55
C PHE A 40 -1.63 -4.70 -3.16
N VAL A 41 -2.34 -5.16 -2.13
CA VAL A 41 -2.03 -4.82 -0.73
C VAL A 41 -1.84 -6.10 0.06
N CYS A 42 -0.65 -6.28 0.63
CA CYS A 42 -0.38 -7.43 1.48
C CYS A 42 -1.07 -7.28 2.83
N MET A 43 -1.80 -8.31 3.24
CA MET A 43 -2.35 -8.44 4.59
C MET A 43 -1.20 -8.45 5.61
N PRO A 44 -1.38 -7.83 6.79
CA PRO A 44 -0.37 -7.73 7.83
C PRO A 44 -0.26 -9.04 8.66
N THR A 45 -0.17 -10.19 7.98
CA THR A 45 -0.20 -11.54 8.57
C THR A 45 1.15 -12.26 8.55
N VAL A 46 2.13 -11.77 7.78
CA VAL A 46 3.53 -12.27 7.87
C VAL A 46 4.03 -12.05 9.29
N PRO A 47 4.75 -12.99 9.94
CA PRO A 47 5.35 -12.75 11.24
C PRO A 47 6.15 -11.43 11.29
N PHE A 48 5.95 -10.66 12.35
CA PHE A 48 6.70 -9.43 12.55
C PHE A 48 8.12 -9.77 13.00
N GLU A 49 9.10 -9.25 12.26
CA GLU A 49 10.51 -9.30 12.63
C GLU A 49 11.02 -7.86 12.67
N GLN A 50 11.66 -7.48 13.78
CA GLN A 50 12.29 -6.18 13.93
C GLN A 50 13.68 -6.21 13.30
N ASP A 51 13.91 -5.35 12.31
CA ASP A 51 15.17 -5.25 11.54
C ASP A 51 15.98 -3.99 11.89
N GLY A 52 15.56 -3.24 12.91
CA GLY A 52 16.16 -1.98 13.34
C GLY A 52 15.60 -0.73 12.65
N TRP A 53 14.81 -0.91 11.58
CA TRP A 53 14.21 0.17 10.80
C TRP A 53 12.68 0.19 10.90
N ARG A 54 12.05 -0.96 11.16
CA ARG A 54 10.60 -1.07 11.29
C ARG A 54 10.08 -0.34 12.52
N GLY A 55 8.96 0.35 12.34
CA GLY A 55 8.17 0.85 13.45
C GLY A 55 7.67 -0.28 14.37
N PRO A 56 7.15 0.05 15.56
CA PRO A 56 6.61 -0.95 16.48
C PRO A 56 5.54 -1.83 15.84
N GLU A 57 5.50 -3.12 16.19
CA GLU A 57 4.49 -4.07 15.69
C GLU A 57 3.05 -3.57 15.89
N ALA A 58 2.80 -2.89 17.02
CA ALA A 58 1.51 -2.30 17.35
C ALA A 58 0.99 -1.30 16.29
N LEU A 59 1.87 -0.66 15.51
CA LEU A 59 1.48 0.28 14.46
C LEU A 59 1.07 -0.41 13.16
N ARG A 60 1.40 -1.69 12.98
CA ARG A 60 1.23 -2.37 11.70
C ARG A 60 -0.23 -2.45 11.25
N GLN A 61 -1.13 -2.79 12.18
CA GLN A 61 -2.57 -2.87 11.88
C GLN A 61 -3.15 -1.49 11.58
N PHE A 62 -2.71 -0.47 12.32
CA PHE A 62 -3.08 0.92 12.07
C PHE A 62 -2.63 1.38 10.68
N GLN A 63 -1.37 1.13 10.31
CA GLN A 63 -0.83 1.47 8.99
C GLN A 63 -1.57 0.75 7.87
N HIS A 64 -1.87 -0.54 8.04
CA HIS A 64 -2.65 -1.28 7.07
C HIS A 64 -4.04 -0.67 6.86
N GLY A 65 -4.79 -0.40 7.93
CA GLY A 65 -6.10 0.26 7.84
C GLY A 65 -6.03 1.65 7.21
N ALA A 66 -5.01 2.44 7.54
CA ALA A 66 -4.79 3.76 6.95
C ALA A 66 -4.51 3.71 5.44
N ILE A 67 -3.77 2.68 4.98
CA ILE A 67 -3.55 2.44 3.55
C ILE A 67 -4.88 2.10 2.85
N LEU A 68 -5.68 1.18 3.40
CA LEU A 68 -6.96 0.81 2.79
C LEU A 68 -7.90 2.01 2.69
N MET A 69 -8.07 2.74 3.79
CA MET A 69 -8.88 3.96 3.83
C MET A 69 -8.42 4.98 2.78
N GLN A 70 -7.11 5.16 2.59
CA GLN A 70 -6.62 6.09 1.59
C GLN A 70 -6.88 5.61 0.15
N LEU A 71 -6.68 4.32 -0.13
CA LEU A 71 -6.98 3.75 -1.44
C LEU A 71 -8.47 3.91 -1.78
N GLU A 72 -9.36 3.65 -0.82
CA GLU A 72 -10.79 3.89 -0.94
C GLU A 72 -11.10 5.37 -1.18
N THR A 73 -10.50 6.27 -0.39
CA THR A 73 -10.68 7.73 -0.51
C THR A 73 -10.24 8.25 -1.89
N LEU A 74 -9.19 7.66 -2.46
CA LEU A 74 -8.67 8.01 -3.78
C LEU A 74 -9.35 7.25 -4.92
N GLY A 75 -10.28 6.34 -4.62
CA GLY A 75 -10.96 5.50 -5.61
C GLY A 75 -10.01 4.55 -6.35
N ILE A 76 -8.94 4.08 -5.70
CA ILE A 76 -7.96 3.16 -6.28
C ILE A 76 -8.40 1.72 -5.98
N PRO A 77 -8.80 0.92 -6.98
CA PRO A 77 -9.13 -0.49 -6.77
C PRO A 77 -7.89 -1.26 -6.36
N TYR A 78 -8.04 -2.18 -5.40
CA TYR A 78 -6.95 -3.02 -4.93
C TYR A 78 -7.41 -4.45 -4.65
N THR A 79 -6.47 -5.38 -4.72
CA THR A 79 -6.63 -6.78 -4.32
C THR A 79 -5.82 -7.04 -3.06
N LEU A 80 -6.46 -7.58 -2.02
CA LEU A 80 -5.77 -8.03 -0.82
C LEU A 80 -5.02 -9.35 -1.09
N LEU A 81 -3.80 -9.46 -0.59
CA LEU A 81 -2.95 -10.64 -0.70
C LEU A 81 -2.62 -11.21 0.67
N ASP A 82 -2.89 -12.50 0.88
CA ASP A 82 -2.63 -13.17 2.16
C ASP A 82 -1.87 -14.49 2.01
N GLY A 83 -1.41 -15.06 3.12
CA GLY A 83 -0.66 -16.31 3.20
C GLY A 83 0.86 -16.13 3.26
N SER A 84 1.59 -17.16 2.84
CA SER A 84 3.04 -17.14 2.64
C SER A 84 3.43 -16.27 1.43
N VAL A 85 4.72 -15.99 1.27
CA VAL A 85 5.22 -15.25 0.11
C VAL A 85 4.88 -15.97 -1.20
N ALA A 86 5.03 -17.30 -1.24
CA ALA A 86 4.72 -18.09 -2.43
C ALA A 86 3.23 -18.02 -2.81
N GLU A 87 2.34 -18.08 -1.82
CA GLU A 87 0.89 -17.96 -2.04
C GLU A 87 0.49 -16.56 -2.53
N ARG A 88 1.07 -15.50 -1.97
CA ARG A 88 0.83 -14.13 -2.46
C ARG A 88 1.30 -13.95 -3.90
N VAL A 89 2.48 -14.49 -4.25
CA VAL A 89 2.98 -14.47 -5.63
C VAL A 89 2.05 -15.24 -6.56
N ALA A 90 1.52 -16.39 -6.14
CA ALA A 90 0.54 -17.14 -6.92
C ALA A 90 -0.74 -16.34 -7.17
N GLN A 91 -1.27 -15.66 -6.14
CA GLN A 91 -2.44 -14.76 -6.26
C GLN A 91 -2.18 -13.60 -7.24
N VAL A 92 -1.01 -12.96 -7.17
CA VAL A 92 -0.63 -11.90 -8.12
C VAL A 92 -0.56 -12.45 -9.54
N ARG A 93 0.09 -13.60 -9.75
CA ARG A 93 0.18 -14.22 -11.08
C ARG A 93 -1.19 -14.55 -11.65
N ALA A 94 -2.11 -15.07 -10.84
CA ALA A 94 -3.48 -15.35 -11.26
C ALA A 94 -4.20 -14.07 -11.71
N ALA A 95 -4.10 -12.98 -10.93
CA ALA A 95 -4.76 -11.70 -11.24
C ALA A 95 -4.16 -10.92 -12.42
N LEU A 96 -3.01 -11.36 -12.97
CA LEU A 96 -2.33 -10.75 -14.12
C LEU A 96 -2.53 -11.52 -15.43
N ILE A 97 -3.14 -12.71 -15.39
CA ILE A 97 -3.41 -13.52 -16.60
C ILE A 97 -4.77 -13.15 -17.23
N ASP A 98 -5.55 -12.30 -16.54
CA ASP A 98 -6.82 -11.71 -17.03
C ASP A 98 -6.61 -10.52 -17.97
#